data_AF-A0A0B8Q3B6-F1
#
_entry.id   AF-A0A0B8Q3B6-F1
#
_cell.length_a   1.000
_cell.length_b   1.000
_cell.length_c   1.000
_cell.angle_alpha   90.00
_cell.angle_beta   90.00
_cell.angle_gamma   90.00
#
_symmetry.space_group_name_H-M   'P 1'
#
loop_
_entity.id
_entity.type
_entity.pdbx_description
1 polymer ?
#
loop_
_entity_poly.entity_id
_entity_poly.type
_entity_poly.pdbx_seq_one_letter_code
_entity_poly.pdbx_strand_id
1 'polypeptide(L)'
;MCMVFLTDFGIRFYNAESRLKFMKWGWIDLLSSIPMVDALRYGRFVHLFRFMRMLRAIRSSKIILYYLFRNRREGTFSIVASISVLLVIFGAIGILQFERGVAESNIQSAGDALWWAFVTITTVGYGDYYPVTTEGRMVASVLMTAGVGLFGTFTGFVATWFMSEEDNQDLAAEHEELKAELQEVKALLVEIRDKQGKGQ
;
A
#
# COMPACT_ATOMS: atom_id res chain seq x y z
N MET A 1 21.56 -22.69 -14.42
CA MET A 1 20.92 -21.87 -13.37
C MET A 1 21.46 -22.17 -11.98
N CYS A 2 21.47 -23.42 -11.48
CA CYS A 2 21.98 -23.73 -10.13
C CYS A 2 23.47 -23.42 -9.93
N MET A 3 24.32 -23.66 -10.94
CA MET A 3 25.75 -23.34 -10.83
C MET A 3 26.05 -21.85 -10.68
N VAL A 4 25.26 -20.97 -11.32
CA VAL A 4 25.42 -19.51 -11.25
C VAL A 4 25.08 -18.98 -9.86
N PHE A 5 24.08 -19.58 -9.20
CA PHE A 5 23.73 -19.23 -7.82
C PHE A 5 24.70 -19.79 -6.80
N LEU A 6 25.27 -20.98 -7.06
CA LEU A 6 26.30 -21.57 -6.20
C LEU A 6 27.61 -20.76 -6.26
N THR A 7 27.95 -20.23 -7.45
CA THR A 7 29.09 -19.32 -7.61
C THR A 7 28.83 -17.95 -6.98
N ASP A 8 27.63 -17.36 -7.14
CA ASP A 8 27.30 -16.08 -6.48
C ASP A 8 27.31 -16.20 -4.94
N PHE A 9 26.80 -17.32 -4.41
CA PHE A 9 26.86 -17.64 -2.98
C PHE A 9 28.31 -17.83 -2.50
N GLY A 10 29.14 -18.54 -3.27
CA GLY A 10 30.56 -18.72 -2.97
C GLY A 10 31.34 -17.41 -2.95
N ILE A 11 31.07 -16.50 -3.89
CA ILE A 11 31.72 -15.17 -3.98
C ILE A 11 31.31 -14.29 -2.79
N ARG A 12 30.01 -14.26 -2.44
CA ARG A 12 29.50 -13.50 -1.29
C ARG A 12 29.98 -14.06 0.05
N PHE A 13 30.16 -15.37 0.14
CA PHE A 13 30.72 -16.03 1.33
C PHE A 13 32.20 -15.71 1.53
N TYR A 14 32.98 -15.63 0.44
CA TYR A 14 34.41 -15.34 0.52
C TYR A 14 34.72 -13.87 0.84
N ASN A 15 33.88 -12.93 0.37
CA ASN A 15 34.08 -11.48 0.54
C ASN A 15 33.50 -10.89 1.85
N ALA A 16 32.94 -11.71 2.75
CA ALA A 16 32.38 -11.21 4.02
C ALA A 16 33.42 -11.22 5.15
N GLU A 17 33.79 -10.05 5.65
CA GLU A 17 34.83 -9.84 6.68
C GLU A 17 34.52 -10.47 8.06
N SER A 18 33.30 -10.95 8.34
CA SER A 18 32.99 -11.67 9.60
C SER A 18 32.05 -12.87 9.42
N ARG A 19 32.68 -14.04 9.24
CA ARG A 19 32.04 -15.35 8.96
C ARG A 19 30.99 -15.78 10.00
N LEU A 20 31.14 -15.35 11.26
CA LEU A 20 30.25 -15.74 12.38
C LEU A 20 28.95 -14.92 12.46
N LYS A 21 28.94 -13.66 12.01
CA LYS A 21 27.72 -12.82 11.99
C LYS A 21 26.82 -13.19 10.83
N PHE A 22 27.42 -13.61 9.71
CA PHE A 22 26.69 -14.13 8.54
C PHE A 22 26.02 -15.47 8.85
N MET A 23 26.64 -16.37 9.63
CA MET A 23 26.08 -17.70 9.92
C MET A 23 24.78 -17.67 10.76
N LYS A 24 24.54 -16.62 11.56
CA LYS A 24 23.28 -16.44 12.31
C LYS A 24 22.07 -16.13 11.40
N TRP A 25 22.30 -15.60 10.20
CA TRP A 25 21.23 -15.19 9.26
C TRP A 25 21.32 -15.86 7.88
N GLY A 26 22.47 -16.45 7.53
CA GLY A 26 22.77 -17.02 6.21
C GLY A 26 22.21 -18.41 5.97
N TRP A 27 21.77 -19.12 7.02
CA TRP A 27 21.08 -20.40 6.85
C TRP A 27 19.72 -20.24 6.15
N ILE A 28 19.09 -19.05 6.26
CA ILE A 28 17.86 -18.71 5.52
C ILE A 28 18.14 -18.53 4.03
N ASP A 29 19.29 -17.95 3.67
CA ASP A 29 19.71 -17.82 2.27
C ASP A 29 20.16 -19.17 1.69
N LEU A 30 20.84 -20.00 2.49
CA LEU A 30 21.22 -21.37 2.13
C LEU A 30 19.97 -22.23 1.88
N LEU A 31 18.98 -22.17 2.76
CA LEU A 31 17.71 -22.89 2.62
C LEU A 31 16.87 -22.36 1.44
N SER A 32 17.07 -21.10 1.03
CA SER A 32 16.45 -20.52 -0.17
C SER A 32 17.10 -20.96 -1.49
N SER A 33 18.32 -21.51 -1.44
CA SER A 33 19.10 -21.92 -2.61
C SER A 33 18.86 -23.36 -3.07
N ILE A 34 17.98 -24.12 -2.42
CA ILE A 34 17.61 -25.49 -2.82
C ILE A 34 16.17 -25.50 -3.35
N PRO A 35 15.93 -25.21 -4.65
CA PRO A 35 14.61 -25.35 -5.24
C PRO A 35 14.60 -26.54 -6.20
N MET A 36 14.66 -27.79 -5.70
CA MET A 36 14.18 -28.94 -6.47
C MET A 36 14.09 -30.21 -5.62
N VAL A 37 12.98 -30.42 -4.92
CA VAL A 37 12.51 -31.78 -4.62
C VAL A 37 10.98 -31.77 -4.67
N ASP A 38 10.43 -31.92 -5.88
CA ASP A 38 8.99 -32.08 -6.16
C ASP A 38 8.44 -33.46 -5.75
N ALA A 39 9.09 -34.21 -4.83
CA ALA A 39 8.92 -35.66 -4.78
C ALA A 39 8.23 -36.27 -3.55
N LEU A 40 7.92 -35.55 -2.47
CA LEU A 40 7.27 -36.20 -1.32
C LEU A 40 6.05 -35.43 -0.81
N ARG A 41 4.88 -35.88 -1.31
CA ARG A 41 3.61 -36.27 -0.62
C ARG A 41 3.43 -36.00 0.90
N TYR A 42 3.96 -34.88 1.42
CA TYR A 42 3.75 -34.33 2.76
C TYR A 42 3.35 -32.85 2.62
N GLY A 43 2.37 -32.62 1.72
CA GLY A 43 2.08 -31.38 0.99
C GLY A 43 1.52 -30.19 1.77
N ARG A 44 1.94 -29.93 3.02
CA ARG A 44 1.51 -28.73 3.77
C ARG A 44 2.66 -27.77 4.06
N PHE A 45 3.85 -28.28 4.36
CA PHE A 45 5.02 -27.44 4.66
C PHE A 45 5.63 -26.78 3.41
N VAL A 46 5.47 -27.39 2.23
CA VAL A 46 5.95 -26.82 0.95
C VAL A 46 5.14 -25.58 0.56
N HIS A 47 3.84 -25.54 0.85
CA HIS A 47 2.99 -24.35 0.65
C HIS A 47 3.41 -23.19 1.60
N LEU A 48 3.74 -23.51 2.85
CA LEU A 48 4.28 -22.54 3.82
C LEU A 48 5.67 -22.01 3.40
N PHE A 49 6.49 -22.84 2.78
CA PHE A 49 7.80 -22.44 2.26
C PHE A 49 7.68 -21.51 1.05
N ARG A 50 6.63 -21.68 0.24
CA ARG A 50 6.28 -20.75 -0.85
C ARG A 50 5.72 -19.42 -0.32
N PHE A 51 5.01 -19.45 0.80
CA PHE A 51 4.58 -18.25 1.54
C PHE A 51 5.74 -17.39 2.04
N MET A 52 6.90 -17.98 2.38
CA MET A 52 8.12 -17.21 2.67
C MET A 52 8.59 -16.32 1.50
N ARG A 53 8.32 -16.71 0.24
CA ARG A 53 8.59 -15.88 -0.93
C ARG A 53 7.64 -14.68 -1.01
N MET A 54 6.37 -14.86 -0.65
CA MET A 54 5.38 -13.78 -0.51
C MET A 54 5.75 -12.83 0.64
N LEU A 55 6.20 -13.35 1.78
CA LEU A 55 6.70 -12.52 2.89
C LEU A 55 7.89 -11.64 2.47
N ARG A 56 8.77 -12.14 1.59
CA ARG A 56 9.85 -11.35 1.00
C ARG A 56 9.31 -10.23 0.07
N ALA A 57 8.31 -10.52 -0.75
CA ALA A 57 7.64 -9.50 -1.58
C ALA A 57 6.93 -8.43 -0.72
N ILE A 58 6.26 -8.82 0.36
CA ILE A 58 5.66 -7.91 1.35
C ILE A 58 6.74 -7.03 2.00
N ARG A 59 7.94 -7.56 2.29
CA ARG A 59 9.07 -6.74 2.78
C ARG A 59 9.58 -5.75 1.74
N SER A 60 9.67 -6.13 0.47
CA SER A 60 10.02 -5.19 -0.61
C SER A 60 8.96 -4.09 -0.78
N SER A 61 7.69 -4.42 -0.59
CA SER A 61 6.60 -3.42 -0.58
C SER A 61 6.68 -2.45 0.60
N LYS A 62 7.28 -2.83 1.74
CA LYS A 62 7.53 -1.89 2.85
C LYS A 62 8.52 -0.78 2.49
N ILE A 63 9.49 -1.06 1.61
CA ILE A 63 10.40 -0.04 1.10
C ILE A 63 9.63 0.95 0.23
N ILE A 64 8.76 0.46 -0.65
CA ILE A 64 7.92 1.32 -1.51
C ILE A 64 6.96 2.16 -0.65
N LEU A 65 6.30 1.55 0.36
CA LEU A 65 5.49 2.28 1.33
C LEU A 65 6.32 3.33 2.10
N TYR A 66 7.53 2.99 2.54
CA TYR A 66 8.41 3.92 3.26
C TYR A 66 8.80 5.14 2.40
N TYR A 67 9.07 4.94 1.10
CA TYR A 67 9.32 6.04 0.16
C TYR A 67 8.06 6.87 -0.12
N LEU A 68 6.88 6.23 -0.19
CA LEU A 68 5.59 6.92 -0.40
C LEU A 68 5.14 7.73 0.83
N PHE A 69 5.31 7.20 2.06
CA PHE A 69 4.95 7.90 3.30
C PHE A 69 5.87 9.07 3.66
N ARG A 70 7.03 9.20 2.99
CA ARG A 70 7.94 10.33 3.16
C ARG A 70 7.39 11.62 2.51
N ASN A 71 6.59 11.52 1.45
CA ASN A 71 6.13 12.68 0.67
C ASN A 71 4.68 13.08 1.03
N ARG A 72 4.52 13.68 2.21
CA ARG A 72 3.23 13.87 2.88
C ARG A 72 2.34 15.00 2.36
N ARG A 73 2.76 15.78 1.34
CA ARG A 73 2.04 17.00 0.94
C ARG A 73 1.10 16.90 -0.27
N GLU A 74 1.22 15.87 -1.11
CA GLU A 74 0.43 15.78 -2.37
C GLU A 74 -0.02 14.33 -2.69
N GLY A 75 0.27 13.38 -1.81
CA GLY A 75 0.37 11.97 -2.18
C GLY A 75 -0.82 11.06 -1.83
N THR A 76 -1.90 11.54 -1.21
CA THR A 76 -2.97 10.65 -0.70
C THR A 76 -3.57 9.79 -1.82
N PHE A 77 -3.87 10.40 -2.97
CA PHE A 77 -4.34 9.68 -4.15
C PHE A 77 -3.31 8.65 -4.66
N SER A 78 -2.04 9.06 -4.78
CA SER A 78 -0.95 8.18 -5.23
C SER A 78 -0.71 7.01 -4.29
N ILE A 79 -0.84 7.23 -2.97
CA ILE A 79 -0.68 6.21 -1.93
C ILE A 79 -1.84 5.21 -2.02
N VAL A 80 -3.08 5.70 -2.07
CA VAL A 80 -4.28 4.86 -2.18
C VAL A 80 -4.22 4.01 -3.45
N ALA A 81 -3.91 4.62 -4.61
CA ALA A 81 -3.76 3.90 -5.88
C ALA A 81 -2.66 2.82 -5.82
N SER A 82 -1.51 3.15 -5.22
CA SER A 82 -0.41 2.19 -5.05
C SER A 82 -0.80 1.03 -4.14
N ILE A 83 -1.50 1.30 -3.02
CA ILE A 83 -1.98 0.27 -2.11
C ILE A 83 -3.00 -0.64 -2.80
N SER A 84 -3.94 -0.08 -3.57
CA SER A 84 -4.91 -0.87 -4.34
C SER A 84 -4.23 -1.86 -5.29
N VAL A 85 -3.25 -1.38 -6.07
CA VAL A 85 -2.50 -2.23 -7.02
C VAL A 85 -1.76 -3.33 -6.28
N LEU A 86 -1.11 -3.01 -5.17
CA LEU A 86 -0.44 -4.02 -4.34
C LEU A 86 -1.42 -5.06 -3.82
N LEU A 87 -2.56 -4.65 -3.27
CA LEU A 87 -3.58 -5.57 -2.74
C LEU A 87 -4.13 -6.51 -3.83
N VAL A 88 -4.38 -6.00 -5.04
CA VAL A 88 -4.83 -6.83 -6.17
C VAL A 88 -3.77 -7.85 -6.56
N ILE A 89 -2.50 -7.44 -6.70
CA ILE A 89 -1.41 -8.34 -7.08
C ILE A 89 -1.18 -9.40 -5.99
N PHE A 90 -1.11 -8.99 -4.72
CA PHE A 90 -0.90 -9.92 -3.61
C PHE A 90 -2.09 -10.84 -3.39
N GLY A 91 -3.32 -10.33 -3.53
CA GLY A 91 -4.55 -11.11 -3.46
C GLY A 91 -4.60 -12.17 -4.57
N ALA A 92 -4.30 -11.78 -5.81
CA ALA A 92 -4.27 -12.68 -6.97
C ALA A 92 -3.19 -13.77 -6.84
N ILE A 93 -1.97 -13.40 -6.41
CA ILE A 93 -0.91 -14.39 -6.19
C ILE A 93 -1.25 -15.32 -5.04
N GLY A 94 -1.77 -14.76 -3.93
CA GLY A 94 -2.17 -15.53 -2.75
C GLY A 94 -3.26 -16.54 -3.07
N ILE A 95 -4.34 -16.11 -3.72
CA ILE A 95 -5.47 -16.97 -4.05
C ILE A 95 -5.06 -18.06 -5.04
N LEU A 96 -4.31 -17.72 -6.09
CA LEU A 96 -3.83 -18.69 -7.07
C LEU A 96 -2.91 -19.74 -6.42
N GLN A 97 -2.16 -19.35 -5.39
CA GLN A 97 -1.25 -20.27 -4.71
C GLN A 97 -1.98 -21.35 -3.91
N PHE A 98 -3.15 -21.05 -3.36
CA PHE A 98 -3.94 -21.97 -2.54
C PHE A 98 -5.01 -22.71 -3.34
N GLU A 99 -5.55 -22.08 -4.37
CA GLU A 99 -6.68 -22.61 -5.15
C GLU A 99 -6.23 -23.40 -6.39
N ARG A 100 -5.00 -23.20 -6.89
CA ARG A 100 -4.52 -23.90 -8.07
C ARG A 100 -4.24 -25.37 -7.79
N GLY A 101 -4.83 -26.26 -8.59
CA GLY A 101 -4.67 -27.71 -8.47
C GLY A 101 -5.65 -28.36 -7.49
N VAL A 102 -6.60 -27.59 -6.94
CA VAL A 102 -7.74 -28.12 -6.18
C VAL A 102 -8.86 -28.47 -7.16
N ALA A 103 -9.41 -29.69 -7.07
CA ALA A 103 -10.39 -30.19 -8.03
C ALA A 103 -11.71 -29.40 -8.03
N GLU A 104 -12.13 -28.84 -6.89
CA GLU A 104 -13.35 -28.05 -6.76
C GLU A 104 -13.14 -26.53 -6.98
N SER A 105 -11.90 -26.10 -7.26
CA SER A 105 -11.60 -24.68 -7.48
C SER A 105 -11.86 -24.25 -8.92
N ASN A 106 -12.52 -23.10 -9.07
CA ASN A 106 -12.67 -22.40 -10.35
C ASN A 106 -11.52 -21.44 -10.67
N ILE A 107 -10.59 -21.19 -9.73
CA ILE A 107 -9.44 -20.30 -9.94
C ILE A 107 -8.23 -21.13 -10.37
N GLN A 108 -7.97 -21.20 -11.68
CA GLN A 108 -6.92 -22.07 -12.25
C GLN A 108 -5.80 -21.29 -12.95
N SER A 109 -6.10 -20.09 -13.45
CA SER A 109 -5.14 -19.24 -14.16
C SER A 109 -4.82 -17.94 -13.40
N ALA A 110 -3.71 -17.30 -13.77
CA ALA A 110 -3.36 -15.98 -13.23
C ALA A 110 -4.36 -14.88 -13.63
N GLY A 111 -5.02 -15.04 -14.80
CA GLY A 111 -6.07 -14.12 -15.25
C GLY A 111 -7.29 -14.19 -14.34
N ASP A 112 -7.74 -15.40 -14.02
CA ASP A 112 -8.89 -15.65 -13.14
C ASP A 112 -8.65 -15.07 -11.74
N ALA A 113 -7.44 -15.28 -11.21
CA ALA A 113 -7.04 -14.78 -9.90
C ALA A 113 -6.95 -13.24 -9.85
N LEU A 114 -6.45 -12.60 -10.92
CA LEU A 114 -6.41 -11.14 -11.04
C LEU A 114 -7.81 -10.54 -11.16
N TRP A 115 -8.65 -11.15 -12.00
CA TRP A 115 -10.05 -10.75 -12.16
C TRP A 115 -10.81 -10.87 -10.84
N TRP A 116 -10.70 -12.02 -10.17
CA TRP A 116 -11.28 -12.23 -8.84
C TRP A 116 -10.81 -11.19 -7.83
N ALA A 117 -9.51 -10.91 -7.77
CA ALA A 117 -8.97 -9.93 -6.82
C ALA A 117 -9.51 -8.52 -7.09
N PHE A 118 -9.66 -8.14 -8.36
CA PHE A 118 -10.22 -6.85 -8.77
C PHE A 118 -11.72 -6.72 -8.42
N VAL A 119 -12.51 -7.74 -8.74
CA VAL A 119 -13.95 -7.80 -8.44
C VAL A 119 -14.20 -7.85 -6.93
N THR A 120 -13.32 -8.49 -6.17
CA THR A 120 -13.42 -8.60 -4.71
C THR A 120 -13.03 -7.31 -4.00
N ILE A 121 -11.92 -6.68 -4.37
CA ILE A 121 -11.48 -5.42 -3.74
C ILE A 121 -12.45 -4.27 -4.03
N THR A 122 -13.06 -4.27 -5.23
CA THR A 122 -14.11 -3.32 -5.61
C THR A 122 -15.47 -3.65 -5.01
N THR A 123 -15.56 -4.71 -4.20
CA THR A 123 -16.80 -5.17 -3.53
C THR A 123 -17.94 -5.52 -4.49
N VAL A 124 -17.66 -5.75 -5.78
CA VAL A 124 -18.67 -6.13 -6.79
C VAL A 124 -19.09 -7.58 -6.59
N GLY A 125 -18.13 -8.49 -6.46
CA GLY A 125 -18.38 -9.89 -6.10
C GLY A 125 -19.33 -10.66 -7.03
N TYR A 126 -19.04 -10.74 -8.34
CA TYR A 126 -19.87 -11.51 -9.30
C TYR A 126 -20.09 -12.97 -8.91
N GLY A 127 -19.17 -13.58 -8.16
CA GLY A 127 -19.28 -14.97 -7.70
C GLY A 127 -18.94 -16.02 -8.76
N ASP A 128 -18.43 -15.58 -9.92
CA ASP A 128 -17.89 -16.42 -10.99
C ASP A 128 -16.61 -17.17 -10.56
N TYR A 129 -15.78 -16.51 -9.76
CA TYR A 129 -14.59 -17.09 -9.11
C TYR A 129 -14.68 -16.93 -7.60
N TYR A 130 -14.29 -17.96 -6.83
CA TYR A 130 -14.30 -17.90 -5.37
C TYR A 130 -13.37 -18.94 -4.74
N PRO A 131 -12.79 -18.64 -3.56
CA PRO A 131 -11.96 -19.61 -2.84
C PRO A 131 -12.79 -20.76 -2.27
N VAL A 132 -12.36 -21.99 -2.53
CA VAL A 132 -12.92 -23.18 -1.87
C VAL A 132 -12.07 -23.63 -0.69
N THR A 133 -10.76 -23.32 -0.70
CA THR A 133 -9.85 -23.72 0.38
C THR A 133 -9.98 -22.84 1.62
N THR A 134 -9.73 -23.41 2.80
CA THR A 134 -9.68 -22.65 4.06
C THR A 134 -8.64 -21.52 4.00
N GLU A 135 -7.49 -21.80 3.38
CA GLU A 135 -6.38 -20.86 3.25
C GLU A 135 -6.72 -19.72 2.27
N GLY A 136 -7.34 -20.05 1.13
CA GLY A 136 -7.88 -19.07 0.19
C GLY A 136 -8.96 -18.18 0.80
N ARG A 137 -9.84 -18.74 1.64
CA ARG A 137 -10.86 -17.98 2.39
C ARG A 137 -10.24 -16.98 3.36
N MET A 138 -9.15 -17.33 4.05
CA MET A 138 -8.42 -16.38 4.90
C MET A 138 -7.84 -15.22 4.09
N VAL A 139 -7.25 -15.50 2.92
CA VAL A 139 -6.76 -14.46 2.00
C VAL A 139 -7.90 -13.55 1.54
N ALA A 140 -9.04 -14.14 1.18
CA ALA A 140 -10.23 -13.41 0.77
C ALA A 140 -10.77 -12.50 1.88
N SER A 141 -10.86 -12.98 3.13
CA SER A 141 -11.30 -12.15 4.25
C SER A 141 -10.41 -10.92 4.43
N VAL A 142 -9.08 -11.09 4.36
CA VAL A 142 -8.13 -9.96 4.46
C VAL A 142 -8.32 -8.99 3.29
N LEU A 143 -8.46 -9.50 2.06
CA LEU A 143 -8.67 -8.66 0.87
C LEU A 143 -9.98 -7.87 0.95
N MET A 144 -11.07 -8.50 1.41
CA MET A 144 -12.37 -7.87 1.61
C MET A 144 -12.30 -6.74 2.65
N THR A 145 -11.70 -7.00 3.82
CA THR A 145 -11.52 -5.96 4.86
C THR A 145 -10.70 -4.79 4.33
N ALA A 146 -9.64 -5.07 3.56
CA ALA A 146 -8.82 -4.03 2.95
C ALA A 146 -9.60 -3.22 1.89
N GLY A 147 -10.44 -3.88 1.08
CA GLY A 147 -11.30 -3.24 0.09
C GLY A 147 -12.29 -2.24 0.72
N VAL A 148 -12.93 -2.61 1.83
CA VAL A 148 -13.83 -1.70 2.58
C VAL A 148 -13.07 -0.46 3.08
N GLY A 149 -11.87 -0.64 3.63
CA GLY A 149 -11.02 0.48 4.06
C GLY A 149 -10.60 1.40 2.91
N LEU A 150 -10.37 0.83 1.72
CA LEU A 150 -10.03 1.57 0.52
C LEU A 150 -11.19 2.47 0.07
N PHE A 151 -12.41 1.93 0.02
CA PHE A 151 -13.61 2.72 -0.31
C PHE A 151 -13.85 3.83 0.72
N GLY A 152 -13.71 3.54 2.02
CA GLY A 152 -13.84 4.57 3.06
C GLY A 152 -12.84 5.71 2.89
N THR A 153 -11.61 5.39 2.48
CA THR A 153 -10.59 6.41 2.18
C THR A 153 -10.93 7.23 0.94
N PHE A 154 -11.45 6.58 -0.11
CA PHE A 154 -11.89 7.27 -1.33
C PHE A 154 -13.05 8.24 -1.04
N THR A 155 -14.06 7.81 -0.27
CA THR A 155 -15.16 8.67 0.18
C THR A 155 -14.64 9.85 1.01
N GLY A 156 -13.73 9.60 1.96
CA GLY A 156 -13.13 10.66 2.76
C GLY A 156 -12.33 11.68 1.94
N PHE A 157 -11.63 11.21 0.89
CA PHE A 157 -10.94 12.09 -0.05
C PHE A 157 -11.91 13.00 -0.81
N VAL A 158 -13.00 12.44 -1.33
CA VAL A 158 -14.05 13.22 -2.03
C VAL A 158 -14.68 14.24 -1.08
N ALA A 159 -15.01 13.84 0.15
CA ALA A 159 -15.56 14.76 1.15
C ALA A 159 -14.60 15.92 1.46
N THR A 160 -13.30 15.63 1.63
CA THR A 160 -12.28 16.67 1.88
C THR A 160 -12.18 17.65 0.73
N TRP A 161 -12.32 17.18 -0.52
CA TRP A 161 -12.30 18.04 -1.71
C TRP A 161 -13.47 19.03 -1.71
N PHE A 162 -14.68 18.57 -1.40
CA PHE A 162 -15.84 19.46 -1.25
C PHE A 162 -15.69 20.46 -0.10
N MET A 163 -15.23 19.99 1.07
CA MET A 163 -15.01 20.85 2.24
C MET A 163 -13.93 21.92 1.98
N SER A 164 -12.87 21.58 1.25
CA SER A 164 -11.79 22.52 0.96
C SER A 164 -12.22 23.70 0.07
N GLU A 165 -13.26 23.51 -0.74
CA GLU A 165 -13.82 24.59 -1.55
C GLU A 165 -14.64 25.57 -0.69
N GLU A 166 -15.42 25.03 0.26
CA GLU A 166 -16.21 25.80 1.23
C GLU A 166 -15.30 26.58 2.21
N ASP A 167 -14.31 25.91 2.81
CA ASP A 167 -13.32 26.54 3.68
C ASP A 167 -12.57 27.68 2.96
N ASN A 168 -12.21 27.51 1.68
CA ASN A 168 -11.53 28.56 0.92
C ASN A 168 -12.43 29.78 0.65
N GLN A 169 -13.73 29.58 0.48
CA GLN A 169 -14.69 30.68 0.29
C GLN A 169 -14.90 31.46 1.59
N ASP A 170 -15.05 30.76 2.71
CA ASP A 170 -15.21 31.37 4.04
C ASP A 170 -13.95 32.16 4.44
N LEU A 171 -12.77 31.57 4.23
CA LEU A 171 -11.49 32.26 4.46
C LEU A 171 -11.33 33.51 3.58
N ALA A 172 -11.77 33.44 2.32
CA ALA A 172 -11.71 34.59 1.42
C ALA A 172 -12.64 35.73 1.89
N ALA A 173 -13.84 35.40 2.36
CA ALA A 173 -14.80 36.36 2.90
C ALA A 173 -14.29 37.02 4.19
N GLU A 174 -13.76 36.24 5.14
CA GLU A 174 -13.16 36.75 6.38
C GLU A 174 -11.97 37.67 6.09
N HIS A 175 -11.14 37.32 5.11
CA HIS A 175 -10.03 38.17 4.65
C HIS A 175 -10.48 39.48 4.01
N GLU A 176 -11.63 39.50 3.33
CA GLU A 176 -12.20 40.71 2.74
C GLU A 176 -12.78 41.64 3.82
N GLU A 177 -13.52 41.08 4.78
CA GLU A 177 -14.08 41.81 5.93
C GLU A 177 -12.97 42.43 6.79
N LEU A 178 -11.96 41.64 7.17
CA LEU A 178 -10.82 42.14 7.97
C LEU A 178 -10.05 43.25 7.24
N LYS A 179 -9.93 43.19 5.91
CA LYS A 179 -9.30 44.26 5.13
C LYS A 179 -10.13 45.54 5.14
N ALA A 180 -11.45 45.44 5.10
CA ALA A 180 -12.34 46.58 5.15
C ALA A 180 -12.24 47.30 6.51
N GLU A 181 -12.32 46.56 7.63
CA GLU A 181 -12.14 47.14 8.97
C GLU A 181 -10.78 47.82 9.14
N LEU A 182 -9.72 47.21 8.62
CA LEU A 182 -8.36 47.74 8.71
C LEU A 182 -8.20 49.03 7.90
N GLN A 183 -8.90 49.16 6.77
CA GLN A 183 -8.96 50.41 6.01
C GLN A 183 -9.73 51.50 6.77
N GLU A 184 -10.85 51.15 7.41
CA GLU A 184 -11.63 52.09 8.23
C GLU A 184 -10.83 52.62 9.42
N VAL A 185 -10.18 51.73 10.18
CA VAL A 185 -9.31 52.11 11.30
C VAL A 185 -8.17 53.01 10.83
N LYS A 186 -7.54 52.71 9.67
CA LYS A 186 -6.51 53.57 9.08
C LYS A 186 -7.04 54.95 8.70
N ALA A 187 -8.25 55.04 8.15
CA ALA A 187 -8.87 56.31 7.78
C ALA A 187 -9.14 57.18 9.02
N LEU A 188 -9.68 56.58 10.09
CA LEU A 188 -9.91 57.27 11.37
C LEU A 188 -8.61 57.78 12.01
N LEU A 189 -7.53 57.00 11.96
CA LEU A 189 -6.22 57.43 12.46
C LEU A 189 -5.67 58.63 11.68
N VAL A 190 -5.86 58.67 10.35
CA VAL A 190 -5.48 59.81 9.52
C VAL A 190 -6.29 61.05 9.89
N GLU A 191 -7.61 60.91 10.09
CA GLU A 191 -8.48 62.03 10.47
C GLU A 191 -8.12 62.61 11.86
N ILE A 192 -7.85 61.74 12.84
CA ILE A 192 -7.42 62.16 14.19
C ILE A 192 -6.09 62.91 14.12
N ARG A 193 -5.11 62.38 13.36
CA ARG A 193 -3.81 63.03 13.16
C ARG A 193 -3.96 64.43 12.54
N ASP A 194 -4.81 64.57 11.53
CA ASP A 194 -5.06 65.85 10.87
C ASP A 194 -5.76 66.87 11.79
N LYS A 195 -6.66 66.40 12.67
CA LYS A 195 -7.29 67.26 13.69
C LYS A 195 -6.30 67.72 14.75
N GLN A 196 -5.37 66.86 15.19
CA GLN A 196 -4.33 67.24 16.15
C GLN A 196 -3.29 68.20 15.57
N GLY A 197 -2.98 68.11 14.27
CA GLY A 197 -2.04 69.02 13.59
C GLY A 197 -2.56 70.44 13.33
N LYS A 198 -3.88 70.68 13.40
CA LYS A 198 -4.49 72.01 13.21
C LYS A 198 -4.73 72.79 14.52
N GLY A 199 -4.41 72.19 15.66
CA GLY A 199 -4.59 72.78 17.00
C GLY A 199 -3.36 73.44 17.61
N GLN A 200 -2.25 73.54 16.85
CA GLN A 200 -1.06 74.33 17.16
C GLN A 200 -0.96 75.53 16.23
#